data_AF-A0A7D7Z4C2-F1
#
_entry.id   AF-A0A7D7Z4C2-F1
#
_cell.length_a   1.000
_cell.length_b   1.000
_cell.length_c   1.000
_cell.angle_alpha   90.00
_cell.angle_beta   90.00
_cell.angle_gamma   90.00
#
_symmetry.space_group_name_H-M   'P 1'
#
loop_
_entity.id
_entity.type
_entity.pdbx_description
1 polymer ?
#
loop_
_entity_poly.entity_id
_entity_poly.type
_entity_poly.pdbx_seq_one_letter_code
_entity_poly.pdbx_strand_id
1 'polypeptide(L)'
;MVLIDKKILAGGIAMIVLGIILTVSTAESPAGQPGMTEEEIIDLMISEDENQAFEMLSGILIGIGFLLVLISFGARRKKDSVKRQEKKPAE
;
A
#
# COMPACT_ATOMS: atom_id res chain seq x y z
N MET A 1 1.04 19.36 -18.38
CA MET A 1 1.23 17.89 -18.31
C MET A 1 1.64 17.55 -16.89
N VAL A 2 0.88 16.70 -16.21
CA VAL A 2 1.26 16.19 -14.88
C VAL A 2 2.53 15.36 -15.05
N LEU A 3 3.61 15.69 -14.34
CA LEU A 3 4.82 14.87 -14.31
C LEU A 3 4.56 13.70 -13.37
N ILE A 4 4.65 12.48 -13.90
CA ILE A 4 4.40 11.25 -13.16
C ILE A 4 5.72 10.48 -13.06
N ASP A 5 6.15 10.13 -11.85
CA ASP A 5 7.25 9.16 -11.71
C ASP A 5 6.72 7.74 -11.91
N LYS A 6 6.91 7.21 -13.13
CA LYS A 6 6.40 5.89 -13.54
C LYS A 6 6.91 4.74 -12.66
N LYS A 7 8.11 4.86 -12.05
CA LYS A 7 8.65 3.78 -11.21
C LYS A 7 7.92 3.73 -9.87
N ILE A 8 7.71 4.88 -9.26
CA ILE A 8 6.97 4.99 -7.99
C ILE A 8 5.51 4.61 -8.20
N LEU A 9 4.91 5.06 -9.31
CA LEU A 9 3.54 4.68 -9.68
C LEU A 9 3.39 3.16 -9.84
N ALA A 10 4.29 2.52 -10.60
CA ALA A 10 4.24 1.08 -10.80
C ALA A 10 4.41 0.29 -9.49
N GLY A 11 5.31 0.74 -8.60
CA GLY A 11 5.49 0.14 -7.28
C GLY A 11 4.25 0.28 -6.39
N GLY A 12 3.63 1.46 -6.37
CA GLY A 12 2.39 1.70 -5.63
C GLY A 12 1.23 0.84 -6.12
N ILE A 13 1.04 0.74 -7.45
CA ILE A 13 0.02 -0.12 -8.05
C ILE A 13 0.30 -1.60 -7.71
N ALA A 14 1.54 -2.07 -7.82
CA ALA A 14 1.89 -3.45 -7.50
C ALA A 14 1.58 -3.79 -6.02
N MET A 15 1.88 -2.88 -5.09
CA MET A 15 1.52 -3.05 -3.68
C MET A 15 0.01 -3.13 -3.45
N ILE A 16 -0.77 -2.26 -4.10
CA ILE A 16 -2.23 -2.30 -4.00
C ILE A 16 -2.77 -3.63 -4.53
N VAL A 17 -2.28 -4.09 -5.68
CA VAL A 17 -2.70 -5.37 -6.27
C VAL A 17 -2.40 -6.53 -5.32
N LEU A 18 -1.20 -6.57 -4.72
CA LEU A 18 -0.83 -7.60 -3.74
C LEU A 18 -1.73 -7.55 -2.49
N GLY A 19 -2.02 -6.36 -1.97
CA GLY A 19 -2.95 -6.21 -0.86
C GLY A 19 -4.36 -6.71 -1.20
N ILE A 20 -4.89 -6.36 -2.37
CA ILE A 20 -6.20 -6.86 -2.82
C ILE A 20 -6.21 -8.38 -2.94
N ILE A 21 -5.15 -8.99 -3.50
CA ILE A 21 -5.03 -10.45 -3.59
C ILE A 21 -5.10 -11.07 -2.19
N LEU A 22 -4.36 -10.52 -1.23
CA LEU A 22 -4.38 -11.00 0.15
C LEU A 22 -5.77 -10.89 0.77
N THR A 23 -6.43 -9.72 0.68
CA THR A 23 -7.79 -9.53 1.20
C THR A 23 -8.77 -10.55 0.65
N VAL A 24 -8.70 -10.84 -0.66
CA VAL A 24 -9.61 -11.81 -1.29
C VAL A 24 -9.26 -13.24 -0.86
N SER A 25 -7.98 -13.57 -0.72
CA SER A 25 -7.55 -14.91 -0.31
C SER A 25 -7.87 -15.24 1.14
N THR A 26 -7.96 -14.23 2.02
CA THR A 26 -8.22 -14.38 3.46
C THR A 26 -9.64 -13.91 3.84
N ALA A 27 -10.53 -13.78 2.86
CA ALA A 27 -11.89 -13.31 3.08
C ALA A 27 -12.75 -14.32 3.86
N GLU A 28 -12.40 -15.61 3.79
CA GLU A 28 -13.07 -16.67 4.55
C GLU A 28 -12.44 -16.76 5.94
N SER A 29 -13.06 -16.11 6.93
CA SER A 29 -12.62 -16.23 8.32
C SER A 29 -13.01 -17.59 8.91
N PRO A 30 -12.12 -18.21 9.71
CA PRO A 30 -12.49 -19.35 10.53
C PRO A 30 -13.63 -18.96 11.48
N ALA A 31 -14.56 -19.89 11.71
CA ALA A 31 -15.73 -19.66 12.56
C ALA A 31 -15.92 -20.85 13.52
N GLY A 32 -16.14 -20.54 14.80
CA GLY A 32 -16.35 -21.54 15.83
C GLY A 32 -17.66 -22.31 15.65
N GLN A 33 -17.64 -23.58 16.03
CA GLN A 33 -18.82 -24.46 16.03
C GLN A 33 -19.17 -24.90 17.47
N PRO A 34 -20.46 -25.09 17.78
CA PRO A 34 -20.88 -25.58 19.08
C PRO A 34 -20.39 -27.03 19.28
N GLY A 35 -19.81 -27.31 20.45
CA GLY A 35 -19.34 -28.65 20.82
C GLY A 35 -17.86 -28.94 20.52
N MET A 36 -17.08 -27.91 20.14
CA MET A 36 -15.62 -28.03 20.02
C MET A 36 -14.96 -28.38 21.37
N THR A 37 -13.97 -29.25 21.30
CA THR A 37 -13.06 -29.59 22.41
C THR A 37 -12.11 -28.43 22.71
N GLU A 38 -11.45 -28.45 23.87
CA GLU A 38 -10.48 -27.40 24.24
C GLU A 38 -9.33 -27.27 23.24
N GLU A 39 -8.87 -28.38 22.64
CA GLU A 39 -7.82 -28.36 21.62
C GLU A 39 -8.30 -27.70 20.32
N GLU A 40 -9.51 -28.04 19.85
CA GLU A 40 -10.10 -27.43 18.65
C GLU A 40 -10.34 -25.93 18.81
N ILE A 41 -10.65 -25.47 20.03
CA ILE A 41 -10.78 -24.04 20.34
C ILE A 41 -9.43 -23.33 20.21
N ILE A 42 -8.35 -23.93 20.70
CA ILE A 42 -7.01 -23.34 20.61
C ILE A 42 -6.57 -23.23 19.15
N ASP A 43 -6.76 -24.28 18.35
CA ASP A 43 -6.45 -24.25 16.92
C ASP A 43 -7.29 -23.19 16.18
N LEU A 44 -8.57 -23.07 16.52
CA LEU A 44 -9.43 -22.01 15.99
C LEU A 44 -8.88 -20.62 16.33
N MET A 45 -8.53 -20.37 17.60
CA MET A 45 -8.00 -19.08 18.04
C MET A 45 -6.70 -18.71 17.31
N ILE A 46 -5.82 -19.69 17.07
CA ILE A 46 -4.60 -19.48 16.27
C ILE A 46 -4.96 -19.09 14.84
N SER A 47 -5.90 -19.80 14.21
CA SER A 47 -6.31 -19.50 12.84
C SER A 47 -6.99 -18.13 12.70
N GLU A 48 -7.75 -17.70 13.70
CA GLU A 48 -8.37 -16.36 13.75
C GLU A 48 -7.31 -15.26 13.88
N ASP A 49 -6.30 -15.46 14.74
CA ASP A 49 -5.20 -14.51 14.92
C ASP A 49 -4.36 -14.38 13.64
N GLU A 50 -4.03 -15.50 13.00
CA GLU A 50 -3.34 -15.50 11.71
C GLU A 50 -4.15 -14.76 10.63
N ASN A 51 -5.46 -15.01 10.54
CA ASN A 51 -6.32 -14.34 9.57
C ASN A 51 -6.39 -12.82 9.82
N GLN A 52 -6.49 -12.41 11.10
CA GLN A 52 -6.47 -11.01 11.48
C GLN A 52 -5.14 -10.33 11.13
N ALA A 53 -4.02 -11.04 11.31
CA ALA A 53 -2.70 -10.53 10.92
C ALA A 53 -2.61 -10.32 9.40
N PHE A 54 -3.16 -11.22 8.58
CA PHE A 54 -3.22 -11.04 7.13
C PHE A 54 -4.13 -9.88 6.71
N GLU A 55 -5.28 -9.70 7.37
CA GLU A 55 -6.16 -8.56 7.12
C GLU A 55 -5.44 -7.23 7.39
N MET A 56 -4.74 -7.15 8.53
CA MET A 56 -3.93 -5.97 8.88
C MET A 56 -2.82 -5.73 7.85
N LEU A 57 -2.09 -6.78 7.47
CA LEU A 57 -1.01 -6.70 6.48
C LEU A 57 -1.52 -6.23 5.12
N SER A 58 -2.67 -6.74 4.68
CA SER A 58 -3.33 -6.27 3.46
C SER A 58 -3.67 -4.79 3.54
N GLY A 59 -4.31 -4.35 4.63
CA GLY A 59 -4.67 -2.95 4.83
C GLY A 59 -3.46 -2.02 4.76
N ILE A 60 -2.34 -2.41 5.37
CA ILE A 60 -1.07 -1.67 5.31
C ILE A 60 -0.51 -1.63 3.88
N LEU A 61 -0.50 -2.74 3.14
CA LEU A 61 -0.04 -2.79 1.75
C LEU A 61 -0.86 -1.87 0.84
N ILE A 62 -2.19 -1.90 0.98
CA ILE A 62 -3.08 -1.03 0.22
C ILE A 62 -2.84 0.44 0.61
N GLY A 63 -2.74 0.74 1.90
CA GLY A 63 -2.51 2.09 2.40
C GLY A 63 -1.18 2.70 1.91
N ILE A 64 -0.08 1.95 2.05
CA ILE A 64 1.25 2.36 1.56
C ILE A 64 1.25 2.45 0.03
N GLY A 65 0.68 1.47 -0.66
CA GLY A 65 0.58 1.46 -2.11
C GLY A 65 -0.19 2.68 -2.63
N PHE A 66 -1.31 3.03 -1.99
CA PHE A 66 -2.08 4.23 -2.31
C PHE A 66 -1.28 5.52 -2.08
N LEU A 67 -0.54 5.61 -0.97
CA LEU A 67 0.35 6.74 -0.70
C LEU A 67 1.42 6.89 -1.79
N LEU A 68 2.04 5.78 -2.23
CA LEU A 68 3.02 5.76 -3.32
C LEU A 68 2.40 6.27 -4.63
N VAL A 69 1.17 5.87 -4.94
CA VAL A 69 0.43 6.37 -6.11
C VAL A 69 0.26 7.88 -6.01
N LEU A 70 -0.19 8.43 -4.87
CA LEU A 70 -0.38 9.88 -4.69
C LEU A 70 0.92 10.66 -4.88
N ILE A 71 2.02 10.24 -4.23
CA ILE A 71 3.30 10.95 -4.36
C ILE A 71 3.88 10.80 -5.77
N SER A 72 3.53 9.76 -6.54
CA SER A 72 4.00 9.60 -7.91
C SER A 72 3.54 10.72 -8.85
N PHE A 73 2.37 11.31 -8.59
CA PHE A 73 1.84 12.49 -9.30
C PHE A 73 2.41 13.81 -8.75
N GLY A 74 2.78 13.83 -7.46
CA GLY A 74 3.29 15.02 -6.76
C GLY A 74 4.82 15.16 -6.77
N ALA A 75 5.57 14.12 -7.17
CA ALA A 75 7.03 14.08 -7.20
C ALA A 75 7.59 14.98 -8.31
N ARG A 76 7.52 16.29 -8.11
CA ARG A 76 8.20 17.29 -8.92
C ARG A 76 9.71 17.04 -8.79
N ARG A 77 10.32 16.38 -9.77
CA ARG A 77 11.80 16.40 -9.90
C ARG A 77 12.20 17.86 -10.11
N LYS A 78 12.76 18.50 -9.08
CA LYS A 78 13.57 19.71 -9.25
C LYS A 78 14.81 19.31 -10.06
N LYS A 79 14.68 19.32 -11.38
CA LYS A 79 15.80 19.40 -12.32
C LYS A 79 15.43 20.44 -13.37
N ASP A 80 15.80 21.67 -13.01
CA ASP A 80 16.17 22.79 -13.88
C ASP A 80 15.14 23.41 -14.84
N SER A 81 14.75 24.67 -14.57
CA SER A 81 14.78 25.77 -15.56
C SER A 81 14.23 27.08 -14.97
N VAL A 82 14.95 27.68 -14.03
CA VAL A 82 15.03 29.15 -13.97
C VAL A 82 16.51 29.47 -13.92
N LYS A 83 17.16 29.51 -15.09
CA LYS A 83 18.37 30.31 -15.22
C LYS A 83 17.95 31.71 -14.80
N ARG A 84 18.40 32.18 -13.62
CA ARG A 84 18.28 33.60 -13.27
C ARG A 84 18.93 34.37 -14.41
N GLN A 85 18.13 35.06 -15.21
CA GLN A 85 18.66 36.09 -16.10
C GLN A 85 19.12 37.22 -15.18
N GLU A 86 20.42 37.26 -14.89
CA GLU A 86 21.04 38.48 -14.40
C GLU A 86 20.84 39.54 -15.48
N LYS A 87 20.05 40.57 -15.17
CA LYS A 87 20.01 41.77 -16.00
C LYS A 87 21.41 42.36 -15.95
N LYS A 88 22.12 42.38 -17.07
CA LYS A 88 23.32 43.22 -17.21
C LYS A 88 22.92 44.66 -16.87
N PRO A 89 23.66 45.38 -16.00
CA PRO A 89 23.42 46.79 -15.79
C PRO A 89 23.60 47.52 -17.12
N ALA A 90 22.66 48.41 -17.44
CA ALA A 90 22.77 49.31 -18.58
C ALA A 90 23.91 50.30 -18.29
N GLU A 91 24.84 50.40 -19.23
CA GLU A 91 25.83 51.48 -19.33
C GLU A 91 25.13 52.80 -19.68
#